data_AF-A0A2E9TXR9-F1
#
_entry.id   AF-A0A2E9TXR9-F1
#
_cell.length_a   1.000
_cell.length_b   1.000
_cell.length_c   1.000
_cell.angle_alpha   90.00
_cell.angle_beta   90.00
_cell.angle_gamma   90.00
#
_symmetry.space_group_name_H-M   'P 1'
#
loop_
_entity.id
_entity.type
_entity.pdbx_description
1 polymer ?
#
loop_
_entity_poly.entity_id
_entity_poly.type
_entity_poly.pdbx_seq_one_letter_code
_entity_poly.pdbx_strand_id
1 'polypeptide(L)'
;MNTNTITEKFNTQGYVLVEDVLDPKKILDPVINEYEGVLDNLCDELYEEKEIESTYDDLPFDERIIKIYNETRRIHAQYFDFSLPFSDVKPDTPFWGGPAIFNTLVADKLLDVVENLIGGEITSNPVQHVRIKPPEHRLPKNEEAILS
;
A
#
# COMPACT_ATOMS: atom_id res chain seq x y z
N MET A 1 -1.99 13.24 37.51
CA MET A 1 -1.17 12.83 36.35
C MET A 1 -1.70 13.64 35.18
N ASN A 2 -0.88 14.48 34.54
CA ASN A 2 -1.31 15.22 33.36
C ASN A 2 -1.39 14.25 32.19
N THR A 3 -2.59 13.73 31.92
CA THR A 3 -2.89 13.09 30.65
C THR A 3 -3.07 14.21 29.64
N ASN A 4 -1.99 14.62 28.98
CA ASN A 4 -2.10 15.55 27.87
C ASN A 4 -3.00 14.93 26.80
N THR A 5 -3.92 15.73 26.26
CA THR A 5 -4.82 15.29 25.18
C THR A 5 -4.04 15.00 23.90
N ILE A 6 -4.64 14.28 22.95
CA ILE A 6 -4.00 14.01 21.64
C ILE A 6 -3.66 15.32 20.91
N THR A 7 -4.54 16.33 21.01
CA THR A 7 -4.36 17.67 20.43
C THR A 7 -3.18 18.41 21.05
N GLU A 8 -3.02 18.35 22.38
CA GLU A 8 -1.89 18.98 23.07
C GLU A 8 -0.55 18.36 22.66
N LYS A 9 -0.49 17.03 22.56
CA LYS A 9 0.72 16.32 22.09
C LYS A 9 1.05 16.70 20.65
N PHE A 10 0.04 16.71 19.78
CA PHE A 10 0.19 17.10 18.38
C PHE A 10 0.69 18.55 18.25
N ASN A 11 0.07 19.50 18.93
CA ASN A 11 0.47 20.91 18.89
C ASN A 11 1.88 21.16 19.45
N THR A 12 2.33 20.34 20.39
CA THR A 12 3.66 20.49 21.00
C THR A 12 4.77 19.83 20.18
N GLN A 13 4.48 18.66 19.58
CA GLN A 13 5.50 17.80 18.95
C GLN A 13 5.45 17.83 17.42
N GLY A 14 4.37 18.33 16.82
CA GLY A 14 4.10 18.23 15.39
C GLY A 14 3.61 16.84 14.95
N TYR A 15 3.45 15.90 15.88
CA TYR A 15 2.91 14.56 15.65
C TYR A 15 2.28 13.99 16.93
N VAL A 16 1.46 12.96 16.79
CA VAL A 16 0.92 12.19 17.93
C VAL A 16 0.81 10.71 17.55
N LEU A 17 1.23 9.83 18.45
CA LEU A 17 0.98 8.39 18.35
C LEU A 17 -0.38 8.08 18.98
N VAL A 18 -1.27 7.47 18.19
CA VAL A 18 -2.55 6.93 18.67
C VAL A 18 -2.58 5.46 18.29
N GLU A 19 -2.61 4.60 19.29
CA GLU A 19 -2.64 3.14 19.10
C GLU A 19 -4.07 2.65 18.84
N ASP A 20 -4.20 1.47 18.23
CA ASP A 20 -5.49 0.76 18.04
C ASP A 20 -6.58 1.55 17.28
N VAL A 21 -6.15 2.46 16.40
CA VAL A 21 -7.05 3.25 15.52
C VAL A 21 -7.72 2.35 14.48
N LEU A 22 -6.94 1.52 13.78
CA LEU A 22 -7.44 0.61 12.75
C LEU A 22 -7.54 -0.80 13.32
N ASP A 23 -8.73 -1.40 13.23
CA ASP A 23 -8.95 -2.79 13.64
C ASP A 23 -8.26 -3.73 12.63
N PRO A 24 -7.29 -4.56 13.06
CA PRO A 24 -6.55 -5.41 12.13
C PRO A 24 -7.48 -6.32 11.31
N LYS A 25 -8.45 -6.97 11.96
CA LYS A 25 -9.30 -7.96 11.30
C LYS A 25 -10.35 -7.34 10.39
N LYS A 26 -10.89 -6.18 10.78
CA LYS A 26 -11.98 -5.54 10.05
C LYS A 26 -11.49 -4.59 8.96
N ILE A 27 -10.29 -4.02 9.11
CA ILE A 27 -9.79 -2.96 8.24
C ILE A 27 -8.50 -3.37 7.52
N LEU A 28 -7.53 -3.97 8.22
CA LEU A 28 -6.22 -4.27 7.61
C LEU A 28 -6.19 -5.60 6.85
N ASP A 29 -6.71 -6.69 7.43
CA ASP A 29 -6.76 -8.02 6.80
C ASP A 29 -7.50 -7.97 5.44
N PRO A 30 -8.62 -7.22 5.27
CA PRO A 30 -9.23 -7.05 3.95
C PRO A 30 -8.32 -6.40 2.90
N VAL A 31 -7.43 -5.48 3.29
CA VAL A 31 -6.47 -4.88 2.35
C VAL A 31 -5.44 -5.92 1.92
N ILE A 32 -4.97 -6.74 2.85
CA ILE A 32 -4.02 -7.82 2.55
C ILE A 32 -4.65 -8.80 1.57
N ASN A 33 -5.87 -9.28 1.86
CA ASN A 33 -6.60 -10.20 0.98
C ASN A 33 -6.88 -9.58 -0.41
N GLU A 34 -7.20 -8.29 -0.45
CA GLU A 34 -7.39 -7.59 -1.72
C GLU A 34 -6.09 -7.53 -2.53
N TYR A 35 -4.95 -7.29 -1.88
CA TYR A 35 -3.64 -7.26 -2.54
C TYR A 35 -3.13 -8.64 -2.93
N GLU A 36 -3.51 -9.71 -2.23
CA GLU A 36 -3.30 -11.07 -2.73
C GLU A 36 -3.96 -11.26 -4.10
N GLY A 37 -5.19 -10.79 -4.28
CA GLY A 37 -5.86 -10.81 -5.59
C GLY A 37 -5.20 -9.90 -6.64
N VAL A 38 -4.62 -8.77 -6.24
CA VAL A 38 -3.80 -7.94 -7.16
C VAL A 38 -2.55 -8.69 -7.60
N LEU A 39 -1.89 -9.38 -6.69
CA LEU A 39 -0.71 -10.18 -6.97
C LEU A 39 -1.06 -11.38 -7.87
N ASP A 40 -2.22 -12.00 -7.69
CA ASP A 40 -2.72 -13.05 -8.58
C ASP A 40 -2.80 -12.54 -10.02
N ASN A 41 -3.47 -11.40 -10.25
CA ASN A 41 -3.59 -10.80 -11.58
C ASN A 41 -2.23 -10.47 -12.20
N LEU A 42 -1.31 -9.90 -11.41
CA LEU A 42 0.05 -9.61 -11.86
C LEU A 42 0.79 -10.89 -12.28
N CYS A 43 0.65 -11.97 -11.51
CA CYS A 43 1.30 -13.24 -11.83
C CYS A 43 0.71 -13.88 -13.09
N ASP A 44 -0.61 -13.82 -13.27
CA ASP A 44 -1.29 -14.32 -14.47
C ASP A 44 -0.80 -13.57 -15.72
N GLU A 45 -0.76 -12.23 -15.68
CA GLU A 45 -0.27 -11.38 -16.77
C GLU A 45 1.19 -11.74 -17.14
N LEU A 46 2.09 -11.73 -16.16
CA LEU A 46 3.50 -12.04 -16.38
C LEU A 46 3.72 -13.48 -16.89
N TYR A 47 2.88 -14.43 -16.45
CA TYR A 47 2.96 -15.82 -16.90
C TYR A 47 2.50 -15.98 -18.35
N GLU A 48 1.40 -15.34 -18.74
CA GLU A 48 0.92 -15.30 -20.12
C GLU A 48 1.96 -14.70 -21.07
N GLU A 49 2.67 -13.67 -20.61
CA GLU A 49 3.77 -13.02 -21.33
C GLU A 49 5.09 -13.83 -21.31
N LYS A 50 5.16 -14.92 -20.54
CA LYS A 50 6.35 -15.77 -20.34
C LYS A 50 7.52 -15.03 -19.69
N GLU A 51 7.21 -14.02 -18.88
CA GLU A 51 8.19 -13.29 -18.08
C GLU A 51 8.55 -14.01 -16.78
N ILE A 52 7.69 -14.93 -16.33
CA ILE A 52 7.91 -15.81 -15.19
C ILE A 52 7.62 -17.29 -15.55
N GLU A 53 8.24 -18.21 -14.84
CA GLU A 53 8.17 -19.66 -15.07
C GLU A 53 6.86 -20.29 -14.56
N SER A 54 6.21 -19.66 -13.58
CA SER A 54 4.98 -20.12 -12.92
C SER A 54 4.30 -18.96 -12.17
N THR A 55 3.04 -19.13 -11.80
CA THR A 55 2.28 -18.17 -10.98
C THR A 55 2.70 -18.16 -9.50
N TYR A 56 3.34 -19.23 -9.02
CA TYR A 56 3.80 -19.39 -7.62
C TYR A 56 2.69 -19.29 -6.56
N ASP A 57 1.50 -19.85 -6.86
CA ASP A 57 0.31 -19.82 -5.98
C ASP A 57 0.52 -20.51 -4.62
N ASP A 58 1.58 -21.31 -4.48
CA ASP A 58 1.95 -21.99 -3.23
C ASP A 58 2.76 -21.11 -2.26
N LEU A 59 3.24 -19.95 -2.71
CA LEU A 59 4.02 -19.03 -1.89
C LEU A 59 3.14 -18.00 -1.17
N PRO A 60 3.47 -17.64 0.09
CA PRO A 60 2.83 -16.50 0.75
C PRO A 60 3.18 -15.19 0.04
N PHE A 61 2.35 -14.16 0.23
CA PHE A 61 2.43 -12.87 -0.48
C PHE A 61 3.85 -12.28 -0.56
N ASP A 62 4.57 -12.25 0.56
CA ASP A 62 5.90 -11.66 0.67
C ASP A 62 6.98 -12.46 -0.08
N GLU A 63 6.95 -13.79 0.03
CA GLU A 63 7.85 -14.66 -0.72
C GLU A 63 7.54 -14.63 -2.21
N ARG A 64 6.25 -14.61 -2.57
CA ARG A 64 5.77 -14.56 -3.95
C ARG A 64 6.20 -13.27 -4.62
N ILE A 65 5.98 -12.11 -4.00
CA ILE A 65 6.38 -10.83 -4.61
C ILE A 65 7.90 -10.71 -4.76
N ILE A 66 8.69 -11.22 -3.80
CA ILE A 66 10.15 -11.26 -3.91
C ILE A 66 10.60 -12.16 -5.05
N LYS A 67 9.96 -13.32 -5.23
CA LYS A 67 10.22 -14.24 -6.33
C LYS A 67 9.95 -13.57 -7.69
N ILE A 68 8.78 -12.92 -7.84
CA ILE A 68 8.42 -12.16 -9.04
C ILE A 68 9.43 -11.05 -9.33
N TYR A 69 9.83 -10.27 -8.34
CA TYR A 69 10.79 -9.19 -8.54
C TYR A 69 12.17 -9.69 -8.96
N ASN A 70 12.62 -10.83 -8.41
CA ASN A 70 13.91 -11.40 -8.78
C ASN A 70 13.92 -12.01 -10.18
N GLU A 71 12.80 -12.61 -10.59
CA GLU A 71 12.68 -13.25 -11.89
C GLU A 71 12.56 -12.22 -13.02
N THR A 72 11.64 -11.27 -12.86
CA THR A 72 11.40 -10.20 -13.84
C THR A 72 12.48 -9.12 -13.79
N ARG A 73 13.31 -9.08 -12.74
CA ARG A 73 14.29 -8.02 -12.45
C ARG A 73 13.67 -6.62 -12.32
N ARG A 74 12.36 -6.52 -12.06
CA ARG A 74 11.58 -5.28 -11.99
C ARG A 74 10.82 -5.18 -10.67
N ILE A 75 10.60 -3.96 -10.22
CA ILE A 75 9.70 -3.67 -9.09
C ILE A 75 8.32 -3.36 -9.69
N HIS A 76 7.33 -4.18 -9.38
CA HIS A 76 5.95 -4.02 -9.87
C HIS A 76 5.05 -3.28 -8.87
N ALA A 77 5.59 -2.28 -8.17
CA ALA A 77 4.89 -1.58 -7.10
C ALA A 77 3.64 -0.83 -7.60
N GLN A 78 3.66 -0.36 -8.86
CA GLN A 78 2.58 0.39 -9.49
C GLN A 78 1.27 -0.41 -9.60
N TYR A 79 1.32 -1.74 -9.63
CA TYR A 79 0.12 -2.60 -9.58
C TYR A 79 -0.67 -2.45 -8.28
N PHE A 80 0.01 -2.11 -7.18
CA PHE A 80 -0.60 -2.00 -5.86
C PHE A 80 -0.89 -0.56 -5.47
N ASP A 81 -0.34 0.41 -6.19
CA ASP A 81 -0.54 1.82 -5.91
C ASP A 81 -1.91 2.26 -6.44
N PHE A 82 -2.65 3.03 -5.64
CA PHE A 82 -3.96 3.55 -6.01
C PHE A 82 -3.87 4.94 -6.66
N SER A 83 -2.66 5.33 -7.05
CA SER A 83 -2.36 6.54 -7.80
C SER A 83 -1.65 6.18 -9.10
N LEU A 84 -1.93 6.95 -10.16
CA LEU A 84 -1.19 6.85 -11.42
C LEU A 84 0.15 7.59 -11.30
N PRO A 85 1.17 7.18 -12.07
CA PRO A 85 2.44 7.89 -12.13
C PRO A 85 2.24 9.32 -12.68
N PHE A 86 3.15 10.22 -12.32
CA PHE A 86 3.08 11.63 -12.73
C PHE A 86 3.29 11.85 -14.24
N SER A 87 3.97 10.92 -14.92
CA SER A 87 4.24 10.96 -16.36
C SER A 87 4.01 9.59 -17.00
N ASP A 88 3.98 9.56 -18.33
CA ASP A 88 3.96 8.33 -19.13
C ASP A 88 2.78 7.38 -18.85
N VAL A 89 1.67 7.94 -18.37
CA VAL A 89 0.39 7.23 -18.21
C VAL A 89 -0.12 6.77 -19.58
N LYS A 90 -0.36 5.48 -19.70
CA LYS A 90 -0.92 4.78 -20.85
C LYS A 90 -2.30 4.21 -20.48
N PRO A 91 -3.12 3.83 -21.48
CA PRO A 91 -4.43 3.22 -21.21
C PRO A 91 -4.40 1.96 -20.34
N ASP A 92 -3.26 1.26 -20.35
CA ASP A 92 -2.97 0.02 -19.61
C ASP A 92 -2.05 0.25 -18.41
N THR A 93 -1.75 1.50 -18.02
CA THR A 93 -0.94 1.74 -16.83
C THR A 93 -1.61 1.15 -15.60
N PRO A 94 -0.94 0.24 -14.88
CA PRO A 94 -1.55 -0.43 -13.75
C PRO A 94 -1.76 0.56 -12.60
N PHE A 95 -2.87 0.41 -11.90
CA PHE A 95 -3.14 1.07 -10.62
C PHE A 95 -4.27 0.28 -9.94
N TRP A 96 -4.39 0.39 -8.63
CA TRP A 96 -5.38 -0.36 -7.88
C TRP A 96 -6.25 0.52 -6.97
N GLY A 97 -7.42 0.90 -7.45
CA GLY A 97 -8.43 1.66 -6.70
C GLY A 97 -9.46 0.79 -5.96
N GLY A 98 -9.03 -0.28 -5.29
CA GLY A 98 -9.94 -1.23 -4.63
C GLY A 98 -10.71 -0.67 -3.42
N PRO A 99 -11.87 -1.26 -3.07
CA PRO A 99 -12.68 -0.82 -1.94
C PRO A 99 -11.99 -1.02 -0.58
N ALA A 100 -11.14 -2.02 -0.40
CA ALA A 100 -10.51 -2.27 0.90
C ALA A 100 -9.58 -1.12 1.30
N ILE A 101 -8.75 -0.64 0.38
CA ILE A 101 -7.87 0.51 0.65
C ILE A 101 -8.69 1.78 0.91
N PHE A 102 -9.78 2.02 0.16
CA PHE A 102 -10.66 3.15 0.42
C PHE A 102 -11.28 3.09 1.82
N ASN A 103 -11.75 1.92 2.25
CA ASN A 103 -12.32 1.71 3.58
C ASN A 103 -11.33 2.02 4.71
N THR A 104 -10.01 1.89 4.49
CA THR A 104 -9.02 2.33 5.47
C THR A 104 -9.00 3.84 5.65
N LEU A 105 -9.16 4.59 4.56
CA LEU A 105 -9.12 6.06 4.54
C LEU A 105 -10.35 6.69 5.21
N VAL A 106 -11.47 5.95 5.22
CA VAL A 106 -12.75 6.40 5.78
C VAL A 106 -13.15 5.63 7.04
N ALA A 107 -12.22 4.91 7.66
CA ALA A 107 -12.51 4.17 8.88
C ALA A 107 -12.95 5.12 10.02
N ASP A 108 -14.10 4.85 10.65
CA ASP A 108 -14.72 5.76 11.63
C ASP A 108 -13.73 6.24 12.71
N LYS A 109 -12.99 5.31 13.32
CA LYS A 109 -11.98 5.66 14.35
C LYS A 109 -10.85 6.53 13.84
N LEU A 110 -10.45 6.38 12.57
CA LEU A 110 -9.45 7.24 11.96
C LEU A 110 -10.03 8.65 11.79
N LEU A 111 -11.25 8.74 11.26
CA LEU A 111 -11.94 10.02 11.08
C LEU A 111 -12.21 10.72 12.41
N ASP A 112 -12.60 10.00 13.47
CA ASP A 112 -12.78 10.54 14.83
C ASP A 112 -11.48 11.17 15.37
N VAL A 113 -10.34 10.50 15.16
CA VAL A 113 -9.02 11.00 15.58
C VAL A 113 -8.62 12.22 14.76
N VAL A 114 -8.81 12.17 13.44
CA VAL A 114 -8.49 13.29 12.54
C VAL A 114 -9.36 14.50 12.86
N GLU A 115 -10.67 14.32 13.04
CA GLU A 115 -11.61 15.38 13.41
C GLU A 115 -11.19 16.07 14.71
N ASN A 116 -10.73 15.30 15.70
CA ASN A 116 -10.22 15.86 16.96
C ASN A 116 -8.98 16.75 16.77
N LEU A 117 -8.18 16.49 15.73
CA LEU A 117 -6.95 17.23 15.44
C LEU A 117 -7.18 18.45 14.56
N ILE A 118 -8.02 18.34 13.52
CA ILE A 118 -8.15 19.37 12.48
C ILE A 118 -9.56 20.00 12.38
N GLY A 119 -10.54 19.48 13.10
CA GLY A 119 -11.95 19.86 13.00
C GLY A 119 -12.74 18.99 12.01
N GLY A 120 -14.06 19.23 11.93
CA GLY A 120 -15.00 18.36 11.22
C GLY A 120 -14.99 18.44 9.69
N GLU A 121 -14.26 19.40 9.09
CA GLU A 121 -14.07 19.43 7.64
C GLU A 121 -12.80 18.65 7.27
N ILE A 122 -12.98 17.39 6.88
CA ILE A 122 -11.89 16.48 6.51
C ILE A 122 -11.87 16.30 4.98
N THR A 123 -10.76 16.67 4.36
CA THR A 123 -10.49 16.42 2.94
C THR A 123 -9.22 15.60 2.79
N SER A 124 -9.23 14.60 1.90
CA SER A 124 -8.03 13.87 1.52
C SER A 124 -7.56 14.28 0.13
N ASN A 125 -6.27 14.61 0.00
CA ASN A 125 -5.65 14.89 -1.29
C ASN A 125 -5.18 13.56 -1.92
N PRO A 126 -5.44 13.28 -3.21
CA PRO A 126 -5.06 12.04 -3.88
C PRO A 126 -3.54 11.91 -4.19
N VAL A 127 -2.68 12.21 -3.23
CA VAL A 127 -1.21 11.97 -3.30
C VAL A 127 -0.79 10.85 -2.33
N GLN A 128 -1.74 9.97 -2.01
CA GLN A 128 -1.51 8.90 -1.08
C GLN A 128 -0.96 7.70 -1.87
N HIS A 129 -0.02 6.97 -1.26
CA HIS A 129 0.71 5.89 -1.92
C HIS A 129 0.74 4.65 -1.06
N VAL A 130 0.69 3.50 -1.71
CA VAL A 130 1.00 2.21 -1.09
C VAL A 130 2.48 1.95 -1.25
N ARG A 131 3.13 1.45 -0.19
CA ARG A 131 4.54 1.11 -0.22
C ARG A 131 4.74 -0.30 0.33
N ILE A 132 4.86 -1.26 -0.57
CA ILE A 132 5.32 -2.60 -0.20
C ILE A 132 6.83 -2.52 0.07
N LYS A 133 7.28 -3.05 1.21
CA LYS A 133 8.67 -2.97 1.69
C LYS A 133 9.28 -4.35 1.91
N PRO A 134 9.61 -5.12 0.85
CA PRO A 134 10.33 -6.36 1.01
C PRO A 134 11.76 -6.08 1.52
N PRO A 135 12.43 -7.06 2.16
CA PRO A 135 13.80 -6.89 2.62
C PRO A 135 14.75 -6.55 1.46
N GLU A 136 15.37 -5.37 1.50
CA GLU A 136 16.16 -4.81 0.39
C GLU A 136 17.27 -5.75 -0.12
N HIS A 137 17.94 -6.47 0.79
CA HIS A 137 19.00 -7.42 0.42
C HIS A 137 18.51 -8.61 -0.42
N ARG A 138 17.20 -8.83 -0.51
CA ARG A 138 16.55 -9.89 -1.30
C ARG A 138 16.01 -9.38 -2.63
N LEU A 139 16.09 -8.08 -2.89
CA LEU A 139 15.60 -7.48 -4.12
C LEU A 139 16.69 -7.50 -5.21
N PRO A 140 16.30 -7.50 -6.50
CA PRO A 140 17.25 -7.36 -7.58
C PRO A 140 18.08 -6.07 -7.39
N LYS A 141 19.41 -6.21 -7.44
CA LYS A 141 20.31 -5.06 -7.40
C LYS A 141 20.46 -4.53 -8.82
N ASN A 142 19.90 -3.36 -9.12
CA ASN A 142 20.24 -2.58 -10.32
C ASN A 142 19.89 -1.09 -10.16
N GLU A 143 20.73 -0.23 -10.73
CA GLU A 143 20.71 1.25 -10.66
C GLU A 143 19.44 1.90 -11.26
N GLU A 144 18.62 1.15 -12.00
CA GLU A 144 17.39 1.61 -12.67
C GLU A 144 16.09 1.31 -11.88
N ALA A 145 16.15 0.52 -10.80
CA ALA A 145 14.95 0.07 -10.06
C ALA A 145 14.24 1.17 -9.24
N ILE A 146 14.69 2.42 -9.31
CA ILE A 146 14.08 3.56 -8.60
C ILE A 146 13.07 4.30 -9.49
N LEU A 147 13.03 4.02 -10.80
CA LEU A 147 12.19 4.75 -11.76
C LEU A 147 11.54 3.79 -12.77
N SER A 148 10.55 3.04 -12.33
CA SER A 148 9.48 2.51 -13.19
C SER A 148 8.19 2.42 -12.40
#